data_AF-A0ABD5JNG1-F1
#
_entry.id   AF-A0ABD5JNG1-F1
#
_cell.length_a   1.000
_cell.length_b   1.000
_cell.length_c   1.000
_cell.angle_alpha   90.00
_cell.angle_beta   90.00
_cell.angle_gamma   90.00
#
_symmetry.space_group_name_H-M   'P 1'
#
loop_
_entity.id
_entity.type
_entity.pdbx_description
1 polymer ?
#
loop_
_entity_poly.entity_id
_entity_poly.type
_entity_poly.pdbx_seq_one_letter_code
_entity_poly.pdbx_strand_id
1 'polypeptide(L)'
;MKVATAEQLRQLVLPGTADPQTVRNACKDLRHAGLVETVGKTSRLGAGGRPVTRQLWNLTTAGLAAAASELGRPVKEMGGTAREAAKAGAAHALAVTDTIDAIRQLAPLPTPPFRSSGPKSAASGPSGRSGALGGLGDLAGLLRGAGCRRSLHRAQQLLPSDPGVDRRLRHHHRTDSEESMTIPVPGPITDEPSIWTALLGQDLTIRHVQVGEWNTRVLEAGSGEETVVLLHGVGGHLEAYARNIPALAARYRVIAYDYPGHGLTTPAPRPLELPDYVTHLISLLDTLGVERAHLNGESLGGWIAVKTAYAHPERVSRIVLNTPGGALSDPAVRKRIRTLSQGAADDPSDERIRARVSWLMADPASVTQELVDVRRTLYAQPPFAESMRNIMCLQEADVRARNMITDDELAAITEAALVVWTSDDPSGPAAVGLRMAEKLPNGRFELVEGAGHWPQWERHRRFNELVLNFLGQ
;
A
#
# COMPACT_ATOMS: atom_id res chain seq x y z
N MET A 1 13.10 -27.32 -3.17
CA MET A 1 13.69 -26.34 -2.22
C MET A 1 14.26 -25.20 -3.03
N LYS A 2 13.84 -23.95 -2.77
CA LYS A 2 14.33 -22.78 -3.51
C LYS A 2 15.67 -22.35 -2.89
N VAL A 3 16.75 -22.44 -3.66
CA VAL A 3 18.08 -21.97 -3.23
C VAL A 3 18.13 -20.46 -3.45
N ALA A 4 18.60 -19.73 -2.43
CA ALA A 4 18.72 -18.27 -2.49
C ALA A 4 19.70 -17.84 -3.59
N THR A 5 19.38 -16.77 -4.31
CA THR A 5 20.20 -16.21 -5.39
C THR A 5 21.44 -15.52 -4.82
N ALA A 6 22.48 -15.33 -5.64
CA ALA A 6 23.69 -14.59 -5.25
C ALA A 6 23.39 -13.14 -4.80
N GLU A 7 22.32 -12.55 -5.32
CA GLU A 7 21.78 -11.24 -4.93
C GLU A 7 21.20 -11.29 -3.51
N GLN A 8 20.40 -12.32 -3.20
CA GLN A 8 19.81 -12.53 -1.87
C GLN A 8 20.88 -12.82 -0.83
N LEU A 9 21.94 -13.55 -1.21
CA LEU A 9 23.09 -13.79 -0.35
C LEU A 9 23.90 -12.52 -0.10
N ARG A 10 24.05 -11.63 -1.09
CA ARG A 10 24.70 -10.32 -0.92
C ARG A 10 23.93 -9.40 0.04
N GLN A 11 22.60 -9.42 -0.01
CA GLN A 11 21.77 -8.59 0.87
C GLN A 11 21.89 -8.99 2.36
N LEU A 12 22.14 -10.26 2.66
CA LEU A 12 22.31 -10.76 4.02
C LEU A 12 23.65 -10.40 4.67
N VAL A 13 24.63 -9.91 3.91
CA VAL A 13 26.02 -9.70 4.39
C VAL A 13 26.56 -8.30 4.10
N LEU A 14 25.70 -7.34 3.75
CA LEU A 14 26.11 -5.94 3.62
C LEU A 14 26.51 -5.34 4.99
N PRO A 15 27.51 -4.44 5.04
CA PRO A 15 27.98 -3.84 6.29
C PRO A 15 26.87 -3.08 7.02
N GLY A 16 26.63 -3.44 8.29
CA GLY A 16 25.73 -2.72 9.19
C GLY A 16 24.46 -3.46 9.63
N THR A 17 24.18 -4.68 9.15
CA THR A 17 22.88 -5.34 9.39
C THR A 17 22.92 -6.70 10.09
N ALA A 18 24.09 -7.26 10.43
CA ALA A 18 24.13 -8.54 11.13
C ALA A 18 25.36 -8.71 12.02
N ASP A 19 25.15 -9.26 13.22
CA ASP A 19 26.21 -9.56 14.18
C ASP A 19 27.00 -10.84 13.80
N PRO A 20 28.21 -11.06 14.36
CA PRO A 20 29.08 -12.20 14.03
C PRO A 20 28.48 -13.59 14.28
N GLN A 21 27.42 -13.71 15.07
CA GLN A 21 26.68 -14.95 15.30
C GLN A 21 25.75 -15.26 14.12
N THR A 22 25.09 -14.25 13.57
CA THR A 22 24.20 -14.37 12.41
C THR A 22 24.96 -14.85 11.18
N VAL A 23 26.17 -14.33 10.96
CA VAL A 23 27.08 -14.79 9.90
C VAL A 23 27.55 -16.23 10.12
N ARG A 24 27.88 -16.61 11.36
CA ARG A 24 28.26 -18.00 11.69
C ARG A 24 27.11 -18.98 11.50
N ASN A 25 25.88 -18.56 11.73
CA ASN A 25 24.69 -19.38 11.50
C ASN A 25 24.40 -19.54 10.00
N ALA A 26 24.52 -18.49 9.18
CA ALA A 26 24.40 -18.59 7.73
C ALA A 26 25.44 -19.58 7.12
N CYS A 27 26.68 -19.56 7.61
CA CYS A 27 27.68 -20.56 7.21
C CYS A 27 27.34 -21.98 7.67
N LYS A 28 26.66 -22.15 8.81
CA LYS A 28 26.15 -23.46 9.26
C LYS A 28 24.96 -23.92 8.43
N ASP A 29 24.10 -23.01 7.98
CA ASP A 29 22.94 -23.31 7.14
C ASP A 29 23.37 -23.77 5.75
N LEU A 30 24.41 -23.13 5.17
CA LEU A 30 25.03 -23.58 3.92
C LEU A 30 25.67 -24.97 4.03
N ARG A 31 26.23 -25.30 5.21
CA ARG A 31 26.73 -26.64 5.53
C ARG A 31 25.57 -27.64 5.73
N HIS A 32 24.48 -27.24 6.40
CA HIS A 32 23.30 -28.07 6.63
C HIS A 32 22.57 -28.39 5.31
N ALA A 33 22.58 -27.46 4.36
CA ALA A 33 22.09 -27.65 3.00
C ALA A 33 23.04 -28.44 2.09
N GLY A 34 24.22 -28.85 2.58
CA GLY A 34 25.18 -29.71 1.86
C GLY A 34 25.86 -29.02 0.66
N LEU A 35 26.00 -27.70 0.66
CA LEU A 35 26.54 -26.93 -0.48
C LEU A 35 28.05 -26.64 -0.37
N VAL A 36 28.61 -26.70 0.84
CA VAL A 36 30.04 -26.51 1.13
C VAL A 36 30.51 -27.55 2.12
N GLU A 37 31.71 -28.09 1.92
CA GLU A 37 32.19 -29.23 2.72
C GLU A 37 33.23 -28.80 3.77
N THR A 38 34.33 -28.19 3.33
CA THR A 38 35.48 -27.83 4.19
C THR A 38 36.29 -26.65 3.63
N VAL A 39 37.12 -26.02 4.46
CA VAL A 39 38.16 -25.07 4.02
C VAL A 39 39.42 -25.86 3.61
N GLY A 40 39.78 -25.81 2.32
CA GLY A 40 41.05 -26.34 1.80
C GLY A 40 42.16 -25.29 1.76
N LYS A 41 43.42 -25.73 1.72
CA LYS A 41 44.58 -24.84 1.49
C LYS A 41 45.13 -25.06 0.08
N THR A 42 45.36 -23.98 -0.65
CA THR A 42 46.08 -23.99 -1.93
C THR A 42 47.26 -23.03 -1.86
N SER A 43 48.28 -23.28 -2.69
CA SER A 43 49.49 -22.45 -2.75
C SER A 43 49.82 -22.16 -4.21
N ARG A 44 49.97 -20.87 -4.56
CA ARG A 44 50.46 -20.42 -5.87
C ARG A 44 51.75 -19.66 -5.71
N LEU A 45 52.63 -19.69 -6.72
CA LEU A 45 53.81 -18.85 -6.74
C LEU A 45 53.39 -17.39 -6.97
N GLY A 46 53.71 -16.50 -6.03
CA GLY A 46 53.49 -15.06 -6.18
C GLY A 46 54.53 -14.43 -7.11
N ALA A 47 54.34 -13.15 -7.44
CA ALA A 47 55.17 -12.40 -8.40
C ALA A 47 56.69 -12.36 -8.05
N GLY A 48 57.08 -12.73 -6.83
CA GLY A 48 58.49 -12.84 -6.39
C GLY A 48 59.00 -14.27 -6.19
N GLY A 49 58.36 -15.29 -6.78
CA GLY A 49 58.79 -16.69 -6.66
C GLY A 49 58.56 -17.35 -5.29
N ARG A 50 57.93 -16.65 -4.34
CA ARG A 50 57.56 -17.21 -3.03
C ARG A 50 56.14 -17.79 -3.09
N PRO A 51 55.90 -18.98 -2.50
CA PRO A 51 54.56 -19.58 -2.46
C PRO A 51 53.63 -18.77 -1.56
N VAL A 52 52.56 -18.23 -2.14
CA VAL A 52 51.46 -17.56 -1.45
C VAL A 52 50.38 -18.61 -1.19
N THR A 53 50.16 -18.92 0.09
CA THR A 53 49.16 -19.90 0.52
C THR A 53 47.85 -19.19 0.80
N ARG A 54 46.74 -19.65 0.21
CA ARG A 54 45.38 -19.12 0.44
C ARG A 54 44.47 -20.26 0.88
N GLN A 55 43.55 -19.95 1.80
CA GLN A 55 42.47 -20.85 2.15
C GLN A 55 41.30 -20.63 1.17
N LEU A 56 40.82 -21.69 0.54
CA LEU A 56 39.67 -21.66 -0.36
C LEU A 56 38.64 -22.69 0.10
N TRP A 57 37.36 -22.44 -0.16
CA TRP A 57 36.29 -23.36 0.22
C TRP A 57 36.11 -24.46 -0.84
N ASN A 58 35.99 -25.71 -0.39
CA ASN A 58 35.64 -26.84 -1.24
C ASN A 58 34.11 -26.88 -1.41
N LEU A 59 33.65 -27.01 -2.65
CA LEU A 59 32.23 -27.15 -2.98
C LEU A 59 31.87 -28.62 -3.09
N THR A 60 30.68 -29.00 -2.63
CA THR A 60 30.13 -30.33 -2.88
C THR A 60 29.73 -30.47 -4.35
N THR A 61 29.44 -31.69 -4.80
CA THR A 61 28.96 -31.94 -6.18
C THR A 61 27.73 -31.10 -6.53
N ALA A 62 26.81 -30.91 -5.58
CA ALA A 62 25.63 -30.07 -5.76
C ALA A 62 25.99 -28.58 -5.85
N GLY A 63 26.90 -28.09 -5.00
CA GLY A 63 27.40 -26.72 -5.07
C GLY A 63 28.13 -26.42 -6.38
N LEU A 64 28.90 -27.39 -6.89
CA LEU A 64 29.60 -27.28 -8.17
C LEU A 64 28.64 -27.27 -9.36
N ALA A 65 27.56 -28.07 -9.31
CA ALA A 65 26.52 -28.09 -10.33
C ALA A 65 25.71 -26.78 -10.39
N ALA A 66 25.40 -26.20 -9.24
CA ALA A 66 24.74 -24.89 -9.16
C ALA A 66 25.63 -23.78 -9.76
N ALA A 67 26.92 -23.76 -9.38
CA ALA A 67 27.87 -22.79 -9.92
C ALA A 67 28.09 -22.95 -11.44
N ALA A 68 28.13 -24.19 -11.93
CA ALA A 68 28.23 -24.51 -13.36
C ALA A 68 27.03 -24.00 -14.17
N SER A 69 25.81 -24.17 -13.63
CA SER A 69 24.57 -23.70 -14.26
C SER A 69 24.56 -22.19 -14.44
N GLU A 70 24.88 -21.43 -13.40
CA GLU A 70 24.88 -19.96 -13.43
C GLU A 70 25.94 -19.39 -14.37
N LEU A 71 27.09 -20.06 -14.48
CA LEU A 71 28.21 -19.59 -15.29
C LEU A 71 28.19 -20.13 -16.72
N GLY A 72 27.22 -20.99 -17.07
CA GLY A 72 27.12 -21.62 -18.38
C GLY A 72 28.33 -22.49 -18.73
N ARG A 73 28.98 -23.09 -17.73
CA ARG A 73 30.19 -23.91 -17.91
C ARG A 73 29.98 -25.35 -17.42
N PRO A 74 30.49 -26.38 -18.11
CA PRO A 74 30.33 -27.77 -17.66
C PRO A 74 30.99 -28.02 -16.31
N VAL A 75 30.32 -28.77 -15.42
CA VAL A 75 30.80 -29.12 -14.07
C VAL A 75 32.22 -29.69 -14.07
N LYS A 76 32.57 -30.51 -15.08
CA LYS A 76 33.89 -31.13 -15.26
C LYS A 76 35.04 -30.11 -15.45
N GLU A 77 34.73 -28.87 -15.81
CA GLU A 77 35.70 -27.78 -16.04
C GLU A 77 35.83 -26.84 -14.85
N MET A 78 35.02 -27.04 -13.80
CA MET A 78 34.95 -26.15 -12.64
C MET A 78 36.01 -26.49 -11.58
N GLY A 79 36.37 -27.77 -11.42
CA GLY A 79 37.31 -28.28 -10.41
C GLY A 79 36.71 -28.26 -9.00
N GLY A 80 36.43 -29.43 -8.41
CA GLY A 80 35.65 -29.54 -7.17
C GLY A 80 36.41 -29.19 -5.89
N THR A 81 37.74 -29.20 -5.93
CA THR A 81 38.59 -28.86 -4.78
C THR A 81 39.28 -27.51 -4.95
N ALA A 82 39.60 -26.85 -3.83
CA ALA A 82 40.42 -25.64 -3.75
C ALA A 82 41.70 -25.69 -4.61
N ARG A 83 42.32 -26.87 -4.71
CA ARG A 83 43.55 -27.08 -5.48
C ARG A 83 43.29 -27.13 -6.99
N GLU A 84 42.18 -27.73 -7.40
CA GLU A 84 41.79 -27.87 -8.81
C GLU A 84 41.21 -26.57 -9.36
N ALA A 85 40.37 -25.87 -8.60
CA ALA A 85 39.82 -24.57 -8.98
C ALA A 85 40.92 -23.52 -9.19
N ALA A 86 41.97 -23.55 -8.37
CA ALA A 86 43.15 -22.70 -8.53
C ALA A 86 43.96 -23.03 -9.79
N LYS A 87 44.05 -24.31 -10.17
CA LYS A 87 44.75 -24.76 -11.39
C LYS A 87 43.95 -24.45 -12.66
N ALA A 88 42.62 -24.41 -12.56
CA ALA A 88 41.70 -24.10 -13.65
C ALA A 88 41.46 -22.58 -13.87
N GLY A 89 42.09 -21.71 -13.06
CA GLY A 89 41.89 -20.26 -13.15
C GLY A 89 40.45 -19.81 -12.85
N ALA A 90 39.69 -20.60 -12.09
CA ALA A 90 38.25 -20.41 -11.94
C ALA A 90 37.91 -19.15 -11.13
N ALA A 91 37.52 -18.08 -11.84
CA ALA A 91 37.14 -16.77 -11.26
C ALA A 91 36.05 -16.88 -10.18
N HIS A 92 35.18 -17.89 -10.24
CA HIS A 92 34.12 -18.10 -9.24
C HIS A 92 34.69 -18.48 -7.86
N ALA A 93 35.72 -19.33 -7.79
CA ALA A 93 36.29 -19.77 -6.51
C ALA A 93 37.03 -18.62 -5.81
N LEU A 94 37.63 -17.73 -6.62
CA LEU A 94 38.18 -16.46 -6.15
C LEU A 94 37.07 -15.53 -5.66
N ALA A 95 35.98 -15.35 -6.43
CA ALA A 95 34.85 -14.50 -6.02
C ALA A 95 34.16 -14.97 -4.74
N VAL A 96 33.96 -16.27 -4.55
CA VAL A 96 33.42 -16.85 -3.30
C VAL A 96 34.37 -16.59 -2.13
N THR A 97 35.68 -16.73 -2.35
CA THR A 97 36.67 -16.50 -1.30
C THR A 97 36.83 -15.02 -0.97
N ASP A 98 36.84 -14.13 -1.97
CA ASP A 98 36.91 -12.69 -1.79
C ASP A 98 35.67 -12.17 -1.03
N THR A 99 34.50 -12.74 -1.31
CA THR A 99 33.26 -12.45 -0.56
C THR A 99 33.40 -12.85 0.92
N ILE A 100 33.94 -14.04 1.20
CA ILE A 100 34.11 -14.53 2.57
C ILE A 100 35.23 -13.79 3.31
N ASP A 101 36.32 -13.42 2.64
CA ASP A 101 37.41 -12.64 3.24
C ASP A 101 36.96 -11.20 3.56
N ALA A 102 36.13 -10.58 2.70
CA ALA A 102 35.53 -9.27 2.97
C ALA A 102 34.60 -9.30 4.20
N ILE A 103 33.83 -10.38 4.38
CA ILE A 103 32.98 -10.61 5.56
C ILE A 103 33.81 -10.73 6.85
N ARG A 104 35.05 -11.20 6.77
CA ARG A 104 35.93 -11.44 7.94
C ARG A 104 36.75 -10.24 8.39
N GLN A 105 36.81 -9.15 7.62
CA GLN A 105 37.72 -8.02 7.87
C GLN A 105 37.08 -6.78 8.54
N LEU A 106 35.86 -6.85 9.08
CA LEU A 106 35.28 -5.72 9.82
C LEU A 106 36.00 -5.50 11.16
N ALA A 107 36.74 -4.40 11.26
CA ALA A 107 37.39 -3.93 12.49
C ALA A 107 36.36 -3.45 13.52
N PRO A 108 36.65 -3.55 14.84
CA PRO A 108 35.74 -3.08 15.89
C PRO A 108 35.69 -1.55 15.96
N LEU A 109 34.49 -0.98 16.10
CA LEU A 109 34.29 0.43 16.48
C LEU A 109 34.43 0.59 18.01
N PRO A 110 34.98 1.71 18.53
CA PRO A 110 35.18 1.90 19.97
C PRO A 110 33.85 2.17 20.69
N THR A 111 33.67 1.57 21.87
CA THR A 111 32.51 1.79 22.76
C THR A 111 32.74 3.06 23.62
N PRO A 112 31.76 3.98 23.77
CA PRO A 112 31.86 5.06 24.76
C PRO A 112 31.80 4.51 26.19
N PRO A 113 32.39 5.19 27.19
CA PRO A 113 32.46 4.66 28.54
C PRO A 113 31.07 4.58 29.20
N PHE A 114 30.82 3.42 29.79
CA PHE A 114 29.64 3.08 30.56
C PHE A 114 29.58 3.90 31.86
N ARG A 115 28.50 4.65 32.11
CA ARG A 115 28.20 5.19 33.44
C ARG A 115 27.42 4.14 34.24
N SER A 116 28.07 3.53 35.23
CA SER A 116 27.44 2.57 36.14
C SER A 116 26.52 3.28 37.14
N SER A 117 25.29 2.81 37.26
CA SER A 117 24.44 3.09 38.42
C SER A 117 24.87 2.22 39.61
N GLY A 118 25.09 2.86 40.76
CA GLY A 118 25.39 2.26 42.06
C GLY A 118 24.93 3.21 43.21
N PRO A 119 24.76 2.71 44.45
CA PRO A 119 23.47 2.77 45.15
C PRO A 119 23.27 3.91 46.17
N LYS A 120 21.99 4.02 46.59
CA LYS A 120 21.31 4.97 47.49
C LYS A 120 22.09 5.46 48.74
N SER A 121 21.89 6.74 49.09
CA SER A 121 21.76 7.19 50.47
C SER A 121 20.65 8.25 50.62
N ALA A 122 20.10 8.32 51.83
CA ALA A 122 18.79 8.84 52.18
C ALA A 122 18.74 10.31 52.63
N ALA A 123 17.50 10.76 52.86
CA ALA A 123 17.03 11.83 53.74
C ALA A 123 17.09 13.28 53.23
N SER A 124 15.91 13.88 53.01
CA SER A 124 15.23 14.77 53.98
C SER A 124 14.13 15.60 53.27
N GLY A 125 12.88 15.53 53.73
CA GLY A 125 11.93 16.64 53.59
C GLY A 125 12.28 17.79 54.57
N PRO A 126 11.46 18.85 54.77
CA PRO A 126 10.03 18.97 54.45
C PRO A 126 9.55 20.35 53.91
N SER A 127 8.22 20.45 53.70
CA SER A 127 7.35 21.67 53.75
C SER A 127 7.49 22.71 52.62
N GLY A 128 6.45 23.38 52.11
CA GLY A 128 5.01 23.41 52.40
C GLY A 128 4.37 24.66 51.74
N ARG A 129 3.01 24.67 51.71
CA ARG A 129 2.06 25.80 51.49
C ARG A 129 1.86 26.27 50.03
N SER A 130 0.65 26.30 49.43
CA SER A 130 -0.76 26.67 49.78
C SER A 130 -1.14 28.10 49.38
N GLY A 131 -2.30 28.24 48.71
CA GLY A 131 -3.04 29.48 48.47
C GLY A 131 -3.60 29.52 47.03
N ALA A 132 -4.84 29.16 46.68
CA ALA A 132 -6.20 29.45 47.18
C ALA A 132 -6.86 30.71 46.55
N LEU A 133 -8.10 30.50 46.06
CA LEU A 133 -9.23 31.44 45.89
C LEU A 133 -9.12 32.47 44.75
N GLY A 134 -10.15 32.85 44.01
CA GLY A 134 -11.61 32.62 43.88
C GLY A 134 -12.01 33.26 42.53
N GLY A 135 -13.21 33.23 41.96
CA GLY A 135 -14.57 32.99 42.38
C GLY A 135 -15.48 33.84 41.45
N LEU A 136 -16.73 33.39 41.25
CA LEU A 136 -17.90 34.15 40.72
C LEU A 136 -17.84 34.53 39.22
N GLY A 137 -18.92 34.46 38.44
CA GLY A 137 -20.32 34.20 38.74
C GLY A 137 -21.16 34.13 37.46
N ASP A 138 -22.37 33.61 37.64
CA ASP A 138 -23.56 33.61 36.78
C ASP A 138 -23.73 34.80 35.82
N LEU A 139 -24.26 34.52 34.62
CA LEU A 139 -25.39 35.29 34.09
C LEU A 139 -26.15 34.51 33.01
N ALA A 140 -27.38 34.11 33.34
CA ALA A 140 -28.43 33.77 32.38
C ALA A 140 -29.13 35.05 31.87
N GLY A 141 -29.69 35.02 30.65
CA GLY A 141 -30.92 35.74 30.36
C GLY A 141 -31.02 36.52 29.05
N LEU A 142 -31.86 35.98 28.14
CA LEU A 142 -32.80 36.66 27.23
C LEU A 142 -32.30 37.75 26.23
N LEU A 143 -32.63 37.56 24.94
CA LEU A 143 -33.80 38.21 24.32
C LEU A 143 -34.05 37.73 22.88
N ARG A 144 -35.34 37.74 22.52
CA ARG A 144 -35.93 37.33 21.25
C ARG A 144 -35.87 38.45 20.22
N GLY A 145 -35.78 38.05 18.95
CA GLY A 145 -36.74 38.45 17.92
C GLY A 145 -36.43 39.70 17.09
N ALA A 146 -36.24 39.49 15.78
CA ALA A 146 -36.83 40.32 14.74
C ALA A 146 -36.78 39.55 13.41
N GLY A 147 -37.96 39.19 12.89
CA GLY A 147 -38.10 38.69 11.53
C GLY A 147 -38.22 39.83 10.52
N CYS A 148 -37.88 39.54 9.27
CA CYS A 148 -38.33 40.19 8.03
C CYS A 148 -37.63 39.47 6.86
N ARG A 149 -38.17 39.25 5.66
CA ARG A 149 -39.52 39.28 5.07
C ARG A 149 -39.30 38.90 3.59
N ARG A 150 -40.23 38.13 3.01
CA ARG A 150 -40.65 38.13 1.58
C ARG A 150 -39.65 37.49 0.58
N SER A 151 -40.07 36.71 -0.41
CA SER A 151 -41.04 37.12 -1.44
C SER A 151 -41.56 35.95 -2.30
N LEU A 152 -42.87 36.00 -2.62
CA LEU A 152 -43.53 35.86 -3.95
C LEU A 152 -43.29 34.59 -4.81
N HIS A 153 -44.19 34.10 -5.66
CA HIS A 153 -45.66 34.10 -5.86
C HIS A 153 -45.89 33.28 -7.17
N ARG A 154 -47.04 32.59 -7.28
CA ARG A 154 -47.73 32.09 -8.52
C ARG A 154 -47.09 30.91 -9.26
N ALA A 155 -47.78 29.95 -9.89
CA ALA A 155 -49.18 29.49 -10.09
C ALA A 155 -49.31 29.09 -11.57
N GLN A 156 -49.69 27.83 -11.85
CA GLN A 156 -50.33 27.31 -13.09
C GLN A 156 -50.62 25.80 -12.83
N GLN A 157 -51.86 25.36 -12.55
CA GLN A 157 -52.91 24.87 -13.49
C GLN A 157 -52.33 23.97 -14.61
N LEU A 158 -52.71 22.70 -14.84
CA LEU A 158 -54.04 22.13 -15.15
C LEU A 158 -54.05 20.56 -15.11
N LEU A 159 -55.06 19.98 -14.41
CA LEU A 159 -55.91 18.78 -14.71
C LEU A 159 -55.34 17.34 -14.97
N PRO A 160 -56.13 16.24 -14.79
CA PRO A 160 -57.30 16.00 -13.95
C PRO A 160 -57.17 14.76 -13.01
N SER A 161 -58.09 14.72 -12.06
CA SER A 161 -58.36 13.70 -11.04
C SER A 161 -58.89 12.37 -11.59
N ASP A 162 -58.34 11.25 -11.10
CA ASP A 162 -58.95 9.92 -11.14
C ASP A 162 -59.46 9.56 -9.71
N PRO A 163 -60.76 9.34 -9.48
CA PRO A 163 -61.32 9.00 -8.18
C PRO A 163 -61.45 7.48 -8.05
N GLY A 164 -60.41 6.83 -7.50
CA GLY A 164 -60.44 5.41 -7.22
C GLY A 164 -59.57 5.06 -6.02
N VAL A 165 -60.24 4.67 -4.92
CA VAL A 165 -59.68 4.07 -3.68
C VAL A 165 -59.43 5.08 -2.53
N ASP A 166 -60.54 5.56 -1.97
CA ASP A 166 -60.61 5.89 -0.55
C ASP A 166 -60.76 4.59 0.25
N ARG A 167 -59.81 4.23 1.12
CA ARG A 167 -60.03 4.09 2.57
C ARG A 167 -58.96 3.28 3.31
N ARG A 168 -58.45 3.96 4.34
CA ARG A 168 -57.84 3.45 5.60
C ARG A 168 -56.38 2.99 5.54
N LEU A 169 -55.48 3.96 5.71
CA LEU A 169 -54.49 3.87 6.79
C LEU A 169 -54.45 5.22 7.50
N ARG A 170 -55.15 5.30 8.64
CA ARG A 170 -55.11 6.46 9.53
C ARG A 170 -53.71 6.55 10.12
N HIS A 171 -53.17 7.78 10.11
CA HIS A 171 -52.06 8.21 10.95
C HIS A 171 -52.13 7.58 12.35
N HIS A 172 -51.20 6.67 12.63
CA HIS A 172 -50.64 6.55 13.97
C HIS A 172 -49.40 7.43 13.97
N HIS A 173 -49.54 8.64 14.52
CA HIS A 173 -48.39 9.34 15.09
C HIS A 173 -47.93 8.50 16.28
N ARG A 174 -47.00 7.59 16.00
CA ARG A 174 -46.26 6.88 17.02
C ARG A 174 -44.94 7.64 17.18
N THR A 175 -44.89 8.48 18.19
CA THR A 175 -43.63 8.99 18.75
C THR A 175 -42.96 7.85 19.50
N ASP A 176 -42.45 6.88 18.76
CA ASP A 176 -41.47 5.95 19.29
C ASP A 176 -40.13 6.48 18.78
N SER A 177 -39.31 6.97 19.71
CA SER A 177 -37.87 6.97 19.52
C SER A 177 -37.48 5.52 19.28
N GLU A 178 -37.43 5.10 18.01
CA GLU A 178 -36.77 3.85 17.62
C GLU A 178 -35.31 4.03 18.03
N GLU A 179 -34.97 3.64 19.26
CA GLU A 179 -33.64 3.19 19.58
C GLU A 179 -33.33 2.10 18.56
N SER A 180 -32.56 2.48 17.52
CA SER A 180 -32.05 1.55 16.53
C SER A 180 -31.34 0.44 17.29
N MET A 181 -32.02 -0.71 17.45
CA MET A 181 -31.43 -1.91 18.00
C MET A 181 -30.41 -2.40 16.97
N THR A 182 -29.19 -1.89 17.07
CA THR A 182 -28.05 -2.41 16.32
C THR A 182 -27.79 -3.81 16.83
N ILE A 183 -28.05 -4.81 15.98
CA ILE A 183 -27.68 -6.19 16.29
C ILE A 183 -26.15 -6.25 16.25
N PRO A 184 -25.47 -6.59 17.36
CA PRO A 184 -24.03 -6.65 17.37
C PRO A 184 -23.58 -7.76 16.41
N VAL A 185 -22.90 -7.35 15.34
CA VAL A 185 -22.27 -8.29 14.41
C VAL A 185 -20.94 -8.73 15.04
N PRO A 186 -20.74 -10.02 15.30
CA PRO A 186 -19.45 -10.51 15.77
C PRO A 186 -18.39 -10.19 14.71
N GLY A 187 -17.21 -9.72 15.14
CA GLY A 187 -16.09 -9.47 14.24
C GLY A 187 -15.71 -10.72 13.42
N PRO A 188 -14.97 -10.55 12.32
CA PRO A 188 -14.62 -11.67 11.45
C PRO A 188 -13.87 -12.76 12.25
N ILE A 189 -14.39 -13.98 12.17
CA ILE A 189 -13.86 -15.16 12.89
C ILE A 189 -12.52 -15.60 12.30
N THR A 190 -12.29 -15.30 11.01
CA THR A 190 -11.08 -15.65 10.26
C THR A 190 -10.21 -14.41 10.04
N ASP A 191 -8.89 -14.59 10.01
CA ASP A 191 -7.96 -13.51 9.68
C ASP A 191 -8.06 -13.02 8.22
N GLU A 192 -8.67 -13.83 7.34
CA GLU A 192 -8.97 -13.47 5.95
C GLU A 192 -10.48 -13.56 5.68
N PRO A 193 -11.28 -12.57 6.09
CA PRO A 193 -12.70 -12.58 5.80
C PRO A 193 -12.95 -12.45 4.30
N SER A 194 -14.07 -13.03 3.86
CA SER A 194 -14.66 -12.72 2.56
C SER A 194 -15.03 -11.23 2.48
N ILE A 195 -15.14 -10.68 1.28
CA ILE A 195 -15.55 -9.28 1.04
C ILE A 195 -16.89 -9.01 1.74
N TRP A 196 -17.86 -9.90 1.59
CA TRP A 196 -19.17 -9.76 2.24
C TRP A 196 -19.07 -9.86 3.76
N THR A 197 -18.26 -10.79 4.27
CA THR A 197 -18.06 -10.94 5.72
C THR A 197 -17.38 -9.71 6.30
N ALA A 198 -16.43 -9.12 5.58
CA ALA A 198 -15.77 -7.89 5.97
C ALA A 198 -16.76 -6.72 6.04
N LEU A 199 -17.75 -6.66 5.16
CA LEU A 199 -18.76 -5.59 5.11
C LEU A 199 -19.99 -5.83 5.99
N LEU A 200 -20.08 -6.96 6.70
CA LEU A 200 -21.22 -7.25 7.58
C LEU A 200 -21.38 -6.17 8.67
N GLY A 201 -22.64 -5.81 8.95
CA GLY A 201 -22.97 -4.83 9.98
C GLY A 201 -22.85 -3.38 9.54
N GLN A 202 -22.43 -3.12 8.30
CA GLN A 202 -22.38 -1.77 7.76
C GLN A 202 -23.69 -1.41 7.07
N ASP A 203 -24.27 -0.27 7.46
CA ASP A 203 -25.23 0.43 6.62
C ASP A 203 -24.48 0.99 5.41
N LEU A 204 -24.58 0.27 4.29
CA LEU A 204 -23.92 0.62 3.04
C LEU A 204 -24.90 0.69 1.89
N THR A 205 -24.63 1.60 0.97
CA THR A 205 -25.32 1.68 -0.32
C THR A 205 -24.31 1.53 -1.44
N ILE A 206 -24.65 0.75 -2.46
CA ILE A 206 -23.89 0.69 -3.72
C ILE A 206 -24.85 1.11 -4.82
N ARG A 207 -24.48 2.17 -5.53
CA ARG A 207 -25.33 2.76 -6.57
C ARG A 207 -24.49 3.36 -7.68
N HIS A 208 -25.12 3.59 -8.81
CA HIS A 208 -24.54 4.38 -9.88
C HIS A 208 -24.97 5.85 -9.76
N VAL A 209 -24.06 6.74 -10.13
CA VAL A 209 -24.23 8.19 -10.08
C VAL A 209 -23.70 8.78 -11.38
N GLN A 210 -24.48 9.65 -12.01
CA GLN A 210 -24.02 10.34 -13.21
C GLN A 210 -23.05 11.46 -12.84
N VAL A 211 -21.80 11.38 -13.31
CA VAL A 211 -20.75 12.37 -13.08
C VAL A 211 -20.21 12.82 -14.44
N GLY A 212 -20.68 13.97 -14.93
CA GLY A 212 -20.43 14.38 -16.31
C GLY A 212 -20.95 13.33 -17.30
N GLU A 213 -20.08 12.79 -18.15
CA GLU A 213 -20.41 11.71 -19.10
C GLU A 213 -20.32 10.29 -18.48
N TRP A 214 -19.83 10.17 -17.25
CA TRP A 214 -19.51 8.89 -16.63
C TRP A 214 -20.64 8.41 -15.70
N ASN A 215 -21.21 7.26 -16.00
CA ASN A 215 -22.09 6.55 -15.07
C ASN A 215 -21.20 5.82 -14.05
N THR A 216 -21.01 6.44 -12.88
CA THR A 216 -19.98 6.11 -11.91
C THR A 216 -20.56 5.23 -10.81
N ARG A 217 -20.00 4.04 -10.60
CA ARG A 217 -20.36 3.19 -9.46
C ARG A 217 -19.69 3.71 -8.19
N VAL A 218 -20.51 3.89 -7.15
CA VAL A 218 -20.12 4.41 -5.85
C VAL A 218 -20.66 3.50 -4.76
N LEU A 219 -19.84 3.25 -3.74
CA LEU A 219 -20.21 2.71 -2.45
C LEU A 219 -20.13 3.83 -1.42
N GLU A 220 -21.21 4.03 -0.66
CA GLU A 220 -21.24 4.92 0.51
C GLU A 220 -21.53 4.10 1.76
N ALA A 221 -20.78 4.37 2.84
CA ALA A 221 -20.97 3.75 4.14
C ALA A 221 -20.62 4.73 5.27
N GLY A 222 -21.29 4.61 6.42
CA GLY A 222 -21.06 5.51 7.56
C GLY A 222 -21.65 6.91 7.37
N SER A 223 -21.75 7.65 8.46
CA SER A 223 -22.45 8.94 8.53
C SER A 223 -21.68 10.02 9.29
N GLY A 224 -20.35 9.90 9.33
CA GLY A 224 -19.50 10.90 9.97
C GLY A 224 -19.52 12.26 9.28
N GLU A 225 -19.21 13.33 10.01
CA GLU A 225 -19.20 14.71 9.49
C GLU A 225 -18.13 14.92 8.42
N GLU A 226 -16.97 14.28 8.58
CA GLU A 226 -15.89 14.30 7.61
C GLU A 226 -15.99 13.13 6.63
N THR A 227 -15.57 13.36 5.39
CA THR A 227 -15.61 12.37 4.31
C THR A 227 -14.22 11.79 4.02
N VAL A 228 -14.12 10.48 3.85
CA VAL A 228 -12.94 9.79 3.35
C VAL A 228 -13.26 9.14 2.01
N VAL A 229 -12.48 9.48 0.98
CA VAL A 229 -12.59 8.86 -0.35
C VAL A 229 -11.52 7.80 -0.52
N LEU A 230 -11.94 6.58 -0.87
CA LEU A 230 -11.08 5.43 -1.12
C LEU A 230 -10.84 5.27 -2.62
N LEU A 231 -9.56 5.27 -2.98
CA LEU A 231 -9.07 5.38 -4.35
C LEU A 231 -8.23 4.13 -4.69
N HIS A 232 -8.73 3.27 -5.59
CA HIS A 232 -8.09 2.00 -5.96
C HIS A 232 -7.00 2.16 -7.04
N GLY A 233 -6.19 1.13 -7.23
CA GLY A 233 -5.14 1.07 -8.25
C GLY A 233 -5.66 0.85 -9.68
N VAL A 234 -4.77 0.88 -10.66
CA VAL A 234 -5.13 0.72 -12.08
C VAL A 234 -5.65 -0.70 -12.38
N GLY A 235 -6.74 -0.78 -13.15
CA GLY A 235 -7.50 -2.03 -13.32
C GLY A 235 -8.15 -2.54 -12.03
N GLY A 236 -8.20 -1.70 -11.00
CA GLY A 236 -8.86 -1.97 -9.73
C GLY A 236 -10.37 -1.75 -9.75
N HIS A 237 -10.93 -1.84 -8.56
CA HIS A 237 -12.35 -1.69 -8.25
C HIS A 237 -12.51 -1.45 -6.74
N LEU A 238 -13.64 -0.89 -6.32
CA LEU A 238 -13.88 -0.45 -4.94
C LEU A 238 -13.79 -1.56 -3.88
N GLU A 239 -13.99 -2.83 -4.25
CA GLU A 239 -13.92 -3.98 -3.33
C GLU A 239 -12.50 -4.20 -2.78
N ALA A 240 -11.47 -3.63 -3.42
CA ALA A 240 -10.09 -3.66 -2.91
C ALA A 240 -9.95 -3.05 -1.50
N TYR A 241 -10.94 -2.25 -1.07
CA TYR A 241 -11.01 -1.63 0.25
C TYR A 241 -12.06 -2.25 1.19
N ALA A 242 -12.67 -3.38 0.84
CA ALA A 242 -13.73 -4.00 1.65
C ALA A 242 -13.33 -4.22 3.12
N ARG A 243 -12.06 -4.55 3.39
CA ARG A 243 -11.50 -4.77 4.73
C ARG A 243 -11.21 -3.47 5.51
N ASN A 244 -11.33 -2.31 4.88
CA ASN A 244 -11.02 -1.00 5.45
C ASN A 244 -12.28 -0.18 5.69
N ILE A 245 -13.30 -0.35 4.83
CA ILE A 245 -14.57 0.38 4.89
C ILE A 245 -15.20 0.35 6.29
N PRO A 246 -15.38 -0.80 6.97
CA PRO A 246 -16.04 -0.82 8.28
C PRO A 246 -15.33 0.02 9.34
N ALA A 247 -14.00 -0.10 9.42
CA ALA A 247 -13.20 0.62 10.40
C ALA A 247 -13.26 2.14 10.18
N LEU A 248 -13.30 2.58 8.92
CA LEU A 248 -13.41 4.00 8.58
C LEU A 248 -14.84 4.52 8.76
N ALA A 249 -15.84 3.75 8.36
CA ALA A 249 -17.26 4.10 8.43
C ALA A 249 -17.77 4.23 9.87
N ALA A 250 -17.05 3.64 10.84
CA ALA A 250 -17.31 3.84 12.26
C ALA A 250 -17.13 5.31 12.72
N ARG A 251 -16.38 6.15 11.98
CA ARG A 251 -16.24 7.58 12.29
C ARG A 251 -16.45 8.54 11.14
N TYR A 252 -16.39 8.07 9.90
CA TYR A 252 -16.43 8.90 8.70
C TYR A 252 -17.59 8.55 7.80
N ARG A 253 -18.00 9.50 6.95
CA ARG A 253 -18.68 9.17 5.70
C ARG A 253 -17.62 8.62 4.73
N VAL A 254 -17.73 7.34 4.40
CA VAL A 254 -16.80 6.66 3.50
C VAL A 254 -17.40 6.60 2.10
N ILE A 255 -16.62 7.03 1.11
CA ILE A 255 -16.95 6.94 -0.31
C ILE A 255 -15.88 6.11 -0.98
N ALA A 256 -16.24 4.97 -1.57
CA ALA A 256 -15.36 4.23 -2.48
C ALA A 256 -16.02 4.21 -3.86
N TYR A 257 -15.26 4.34 -4.95
CA TYR A 257 -15.85 4.37 -6.28
C TYR A 257 -14.94 3.76 -7.33
N ASP A 258 -15.54 3.34 -8.43
CA ASP A 258 -14.83 2.85 -9.61
C ASP A 258 -14.59 4.02 -10.57
N TYR A 259 -13.36 4.21 -11.06
CA TYR A 259 -13.03 5.27 -12.02
C TYR A 259 -13.59 5.00 -13.42
N PRO A 260 -13.65 6.01 -14.30
CA PRO A 260 -13.80 5.81 -15.73
C PRO A 260 -12.84 4.73 -16.24
N GLY A 261 -13.38 3.76 -16.96
CA GLY A 261 -12.66 2.60 -17.47
C GLY A 261 -12.34 1.48 -16.48
N HIS A 262 -12.81 1.57 -15.23
CA HIS A 262 -12.55 0.62 -14.16
C HIS A 262 -13.85 0.05 -13.58
N GLY A 263 -13.76 -1.13 -12.94
CA GLY A 263 -14.86 -1.78 -12.23
C GLY A 263 -16.18 -1.84 -13.03
N LEU A 264 -17.26 -1.30 -12.45
CA LEU A 264 -18.59 -1.18 -13.10
C LEU A 264 -18.94 0.26 -13.49
N THR A 265 -17.95 1.15 -13.54
CA THR A 265 -18.12 2.51 -14.10
C THR A 265 -17.99 2.46 -15.62
N THR A 266 -18.60 3.43 -16.32
CA THR A 266 -18.50 3.59 -17.77
C THR A 266 -17.10 3.26 -18.31
N PRO A 267 -16.98 2.32 -19.26
CA PRO A 267 -15.72 1.96 -19.93
C PRO A 267 -15.03 3.18 -20.58
N ALA A 268 -13.70 3.18 -20.60
CA ALA A 268 -12.94 4.28 -21.18
C ALA A 268 -12.99 4.20 -22.72
N PRO A 269 -13.56 5.19 -23.43
CA PRO A 269 -13.65 5.19 -24.89
C PRO A 269 -12.34 5.65 -25.57
N ARG A 270 -11.42 6.21 -24.78
CA ARG A 270 -10.14 6.78 -25.21
C ARG A 270 -9.10 6.64 -24.10
N PRO A 271 -7.80 6.82 -24.37
CA PRO A 271 -6.78 6.94 -23.32
C PRO A 271 -7.16 7.99 -22.27
N LEU A 272 -6.99 7.64 -21.00
CA LEU A 272 -7.29 8.51 -19.85
C LEU A 272 -6.03 8.73 -19.02
N GLU A 273 -5.68 9.99 -18.81
CA GLU A 273 -4.50 10.42 -18.05
C GLU A 273 -4.89 11.04 -16.69
N LEU A 274 -3.93 11.42 -15.87
CA LEU A 274 -4.21 11.94 -14.52
C LEU A 274 -5.18 13.13 -14.51
N PRO A 275 -5.11 14.11 -15.43
CA PRO A 275 -6.09 15.19 -15.48
C PRO A 275 -7.54 14.70 -15.63
N ASP A 276 -7.79 13.65 -16.43
CA ASP A 276 -9.13 13.09 -16.60
C ASP A 276 -9.67 12.55 -15.25
N TYR A 277 -8.83 11.82 -14.51
CA TYR A 277 -9.20 11.25 -13.21
C TYR A 277 -9.36 12.32 -12.11
N VAL A 278 -8.52 13.37 -12.12
CA VAL A 278 -8.65 14.50 -11.20
C VAL A 278 -9.96 15.24 -11.45
N THR A 279 -10.28 15.56 -12.70
CA THR A 279 -11.56 16.20 -13.07
C THR A 279 -12.75 15.33 -12.66
N HIS A 280 -12.66 14.02 -12.87
CA HIS A 280 -13.71 13.09 -12.46
C HIS A 280 -13.91 13.05 -10.95
N LEU A 281 -12.82 12.98 -10.16
CA LEU A 281 -12.90 13.01 -8.70
C LEU A 281 -13.55 14.31 -8.20
N ILE A 282 -13.12 15.47 -8.69
CA ILE A 282 -13.71 16.76 -8.29
C ILE A 282 -15.20 16.81 -8.64
N SER A 283 -15.56 16.38 -9.85
CA SER A 283 -16.95 16.34 -10.30
C SER A 283 -17.80 15.37 -9.47
N LEU A 284 -17.22 14.24 -9.04
CA LEU A 284 -17.88 13.28 -8.16
C LEU A 284 -18.13 13.91 -6.78
N LEU A 285 -17.15 14.59 -6.21
CA LEU A 285 -17.30 15.29 -4.94
C LEU A 285 -18.43 16.32 -5.01
N ASP A 286 -18.48 17.12 -6.08
CA ASP A 286 -19.56 18.10 -6.30
C ASP A 286 -20.93 17.41 -6.41
N THR A 287 -21.00 16.31 -7.17
CA THR A 287 -22.24 15.53 -7.38
C THR A 287 -22.76 14.92 -6.06
N LEU A 288 -21.86 14.55 -5.15
CA LEU A 288 -22.20 13.96 -3.86
C LEU A 288 -22.35 14.99 -2.73
N GLY A 289 -22.23 16.28 -3.05
CA GLY A 289 -22.31 17.38 -2.09
C GLY A 289 -21.16 17.39 -1.08
N VAL A 290 -19.98 16.93 -1.47
CA VAL A 290 -18.79 16.88 -0.62
C VAL A 290 -17.89 18.07 -0.95
N GLU A 291 -17.84 19.05 -0.06
CA GLU A 291 -16.99 20.23 -0.22
C GLU A 291 -15.51 19.88 -0.07
N ARG A 292 -15.16 19.09 0.95
CA ARG A 292 -13.77 18.72 1.25
C ARG A 292 -13.71 17.28 1.76
N ALA A 293 -12.66 16.53 1.38
CA ALA A 293 -12.50 15.15 1.81
C ALA A 293 -11.05 14.78 2.14
N HIS A 294 -10.86 13.77 2.98
CA HIS A 294 -9.60 13.04 3.05
C HIS A 294 -9.52 12.08 1.85
N LEU A 295 -8.35 11.97 1.23
CA LEU A 295 -8.12 11.03 0.13
C LEU A 295 -7.22 9.90 0.60
N ASN A 296 -7.66 8.66 0.44
CA ASN A 296 -6.84 7.46 0.70
C ASN A 296 -6.67 6.67 -0.59
N GLY A 297 -5.49 6.76 -1.18
CA GLY A 297 -5.23 6.24 -2.52
C GLY A 297 -4.12 5.22 -2.60
N GLU A 298 -4.46 4.09 -3.23
CA GLU A 298 -3.57 2.99 -3.56
C GLU A 298 -3.06 3.16 -4.99
N SER A 299 -1.74 3.11 -5.19
CA SER A 299 -1.17 3.02 -6.54
C SER A 299 -1.63 4.18 -7.46
N LEU A 300 -2.40 3.90 -8.52
CA LEU A 300 -3.05 4.93 -9.35
C LEU A 300 -3.88 5.91 -8.50
N GLY A 301 -4.64 5.41 -7.53
CA GLY A 301 -5.41 6.22 -6.60
C GLY A 301 -4.53 7.17 -5.77
N GLY A 302 -3.33 6.75 -5.38
CA GLY A 302 -2.36 7.60 -4.69
C GLY A 302 -1.79 8.68 -5.62
N TRP A 303 -1.57 8.34 -6.90
CA TRP A 303 -1.15 9.31 -7.91
C TRP A 303 -2.23 10.36 -8.18
N ILE A 304 -3.50 9.94 -8.26
CA ILE A 304 -4.66 10.83 -8.35
C ILE A 304 -4.71 11.73 -7.11
N ALA A 305 -4.58 11.18 -5.90
CA ALA A 305 -4.62 11.95 -4.66
C ALA A 305 -3.57 13.07 -4.61
N VAL A 306 -2.33 12.79 -5.02
CA VAL A 306 -1.27 13.82 -5.12
C VAL A 306 -1.62 14.89 -6.13
N LYS A 307 -2.03 14.50 -7.34
CA LYS A 307 -2.38 15.46 -8.40
C LYS A 307 -3.60 16.30 -8.01
N THR A 308 -4.58 15.73 -7.31
CA THR A 308 -5.72 16.46 -6.78
C THR A 308 -5.33 17.41 -5.66
N ALA A 309 -4.51 16.98 -4.69
CA ALA A 309 -4.05 17.87 -3.61
C ALA A 309 -3.23 19.05 -4.15
N TYR A 310 -2.42 18.82 -5.19
CA TYR A 310 -1.68 19.88 -5.86
C TYR A 310 -2.59 20.86 -6.63
N ALA A 311 -3.54 20.34 -7.42
CA ALA A 311 -4.37 21.15 -8.30
C ALA A 311 -5.58 21.80 -7.60
N HIS A 312 -6.06 21.19 -6.51
CA HIS A 312 -7.28 21.54 -5.78
C HIS A 312 -7.08 21.39 -4.26
N PRO A 313 -6.10 22.08 -3.65
CA PRO A 313 -5.80 21.95 -2.22
C PRO A 313 -7.01 22.27 -1.33
N GLU A 314 -7.88 23.19 -1.77
CA GLU A 314 -9.11 23.56 -1.07
C GLU A 314 -10.12 22.40 -0.93
N ARG A 315 -10.03 21.40 -1.80
CA ARG A 315 -10.92 20.22 -1.82
C ARG A 315 -10.40 19.07 -0.99
N VAL A 316 -9.17 19.17 -0.45
CA VAL A 316 -8.47 18.07 0.22
C VAL A 316 -8.18 18.42 1.67
N SER A 317 -8.58 17.54 2.60
CA SER A 317 -8.30 17.70 4.04
C SER A 317 -6.96 17.10 4.43
N ARG A 318 -6.75 15.81 4.12
CA ARG A 318 -5.53 15.04 4.37
C ARG A 318 -5.38 13.99 3.27
N ILE A 319 -4.15 13.58 2.98
CA ILE A 319 -3.89 12.51 2.00
C ILE A 319 -3.19 11.32 2.64
N VAL A 320 -3.68 10.12 2.35
CA VAL A 320 -3.02 8.84 2.62
C VAL A 320 -2.61 8.27 1.27
N LEU A 321 -1.31 8.10 1.09
CA LEU A 321 -0.67 7.65 -0.12
C LEU A 321 -0.16 6.23 0.12
N ASN A 322 -0.97 5.25 -0.23
CA ASN A 322 -0.67 3.84 -0.11
C ASN A 322 0.03 3.37 -1.40
N THR A 323 1.30 3.01 -1.30
CA THR A 323 2.10 2.50 -2.43
C THR A 323 1.89 3.30 -3.75
N PRO A 324 1.93 4.66 -3.71
CA PRO A 324 1.45 5.50 -4.80
C PRO A 324 2.24 5.32 -6.11
N GLY A 325 1.51 5.37 -7.21
CA GLY A 325 2.07 5.49 -8.56
C GLY A 325 2.67 6.88 -8.79
N GLY A 326 3.37 7.04 -9.91
CA GLY A 326 3.89 8.34 -10.34
C GLY A 326 5.19 8.80 -9.66
N ALA A 327 5.73 8.04 -8.68
CA ALA A 327 6.99 8.37 -8.01
C ALA A 327 8.23 7.65 -8.59
N LEU A 328 8.04 6.54 -9.32
CA LEU A 328 9.11 5.77 -9.97
C LEU A 328 8.68 5.38 -11.40
N SER A 329 9.62 5.32 -12.35
CA SER A 329 9.34 4.93 -13.74
C SER A 329 10.30 3.83 -14.23
N ASP A 330 10.27 2.67 -13.58
CA ASP A 330 11.06 1.50 -14.00
C ASP A 330 10.44 0.84 -15.26
N PRO A 331 11.16 0.73 -16.39
CA PRO A 331 10.63 0.14 -17.62
C PRO A 331 10.18 -1.32 -17.49
N ALA A 332 10.87 -2.14 -16.69
CA ALA A 332 10.54 -3.54 -16.51
C ALA A 332 9.26 -3.70 -15.69
N VAL A 333 9.11 -2.91 -14.62
CA VAL A 333 7.89 -2.86 -13.80
C VAL A 333 6.70 -2.40 -14.65
N ARG A 334 6.82 -1.31 -15.43
CA ARG A 334 5.75 -0.83 -16.32
C ARG A 334 5.31 -1.87 -17.33
N LYS A 335 6.28 -2.52 -17.98
CA LYS A 335 6.01 -3.62 -18.91
C LYS A 335 5.27 -4.76 -18.20
N ARG A 336 5.69 -5.12 -16.99
CA ARG A 336 5.06 -6.18 -16.18
C ARG A 336 3.62 -5.85 -15.81
N ILE A 337 3.36 -4.63 -15.33
CA ILE A 337 2.01 -4.12 -15.02
C ILE A 337 1.11 -4.24 -16.23
N ARG A 338 1.56 -3.72 -17.39
CA ARG A 338 0.81 -3.80 -18.64
C ARG A 338 0.54 -5.23 -19.08
N THR A 339 1.57 -6.07 -19.14
CA THR A 339 1.43 -7.45 -19.62
C THR A 339 0.46 -8.25 -18.76
N LEU A 340 0.57 -8.17 -17.43
CA LEU A 340 -0.33 -8.90 -16.54
C LEU A 340 -1.76 -8.33 -16.59
N SER A 341 -1.91 -7.00 -16.61
CA SER A 341 -3.25 -6.38 -16.55
C SER A 341 -4.00 -6.54 -17.87
N GLN A 342 -3.34 -6.24 -19.00
CA GLN A 342 -3.93 -6.41 -20.33
C GLN A 342 -4.15 -7.88 -20.65
N GLY A 343 -3.18 -8.75 -20.34
CA GLY A 343 -3.33 -10.19 -20.59
C GLY A 343 -4.49 -10.80 -19.82
N ALA A 344 -4.75 -10.35 -18.58
CA ALA A 344 -5.91 -10.80 -17.81
C ALA A 344 -7.24 -10.19 -18.30
N ALA A 345 -7.21 -9.01 -18.93
CA ALA A 345 -8.41 -8.40 -19.51
C ALA A 345 -8.76 -8.99 -20.89
N ASP A 346 -7.76 -9.32 -21.70
CA ASP A 346 -7.96 -9.98 -23.01
C ASP A 346 -8.45 -11.44 -22.84
N ASP A 347 -8.00 -12.12 -21.78
CA ASP A 347 -8.41 -13.47 -21.40
C ASP A 347 -8.61 -13.54 -19.88
N PRO A 348 -9.82 -13.28 -19.37
CA PRO A 348 -10.14 -13.34 -17.94
C PRO A 348 -10.34 -14.78 -17.47
N SER A 349 -9.32 -15.63 -17.68
CA SER A 349 -9.22 -16.94 -17.07
C SER A 349 -8.82 -16.82 -15.59
N ASP A 350 -9.23 -17.79 -14.77
CA ASP A 350 -8.86 -17.84 -13.35
C ASP A 350 -7.34 -17.69 -13.16
N GLU A 351 -6.57 -18.44 -13.95
CA GLU A 351 -5.10 -18.43 -13.92
C GLU A 351 -4.51 -17.03 -14.15
N ARG A 352 -4.96 -16.31 -15.18
CA ARG A 352 -4.42 -14.98 -15.51
C ARG A 352 -4.82 -13.92 -14.50
N ILE A 353 -6.06 -13.96 -14.03
CA ILE A 353 -6.55 -13.06 -12.98
C ILE A 353 -5.77 -13.31 -11.69
N ARG A 354 -5.65 -14.58 -11.27
CA ARG A 354 -4.86 -14.97 -10.10
C ARG A 354 -3.40 -14.56 -10.23
N ALA A 355 -2.77 -14.76 -11.39
CA ALA A 355 -1.39 -14.32 -11.62
C ALA A 355 -1.25 -12.79 -11.51
N ARG A 356 -2.22 -12.03 -12.01
CA ARG A 356 -2.22 -10.57 -11.91
C ARG A 356 -2.35 -10.08 -10.47
N VAL A 357 -3.26 -10.67 -9.69
CA VAL A 357 -3.51 -10.28 -8.30
C VAL A 357 -2.38 -10.78 -7.40
N SER A 358 -1.89 -12.01 -7.58
CA SER A 358 -0.78 -12.56 -6.79
C SER A 358 0.50 -11.76 -6.96
N TRP A 359 0.75 -11.17 -8.13
CA TRP A 359 1.89 -10.28 -8.31
C TRP A 359 1.83 -9.06 -7.39
N LEU A 360 0.64 -8.63 -6.92
CA LEU A 360 0.46 -7.51 -6.00
C LEU A 360 0.66 -7.87 -4.52
N MET A 361 0.75 -9.15 -4.18
CA MET A 361 0.74 -9.62 -2.80
C MET A 361 2.11 -10.14 -2.38
N ALA A 362 2.45 -10.02 -1.09
CA ALA A 362 3.60 -10.72 -0.52
C ALA A 362 3.28 -12.20 -0.32
N ASP A 363 2.08 -12.49 0.19
CA ASP A 363 1.59 -13.85 0.42
C ASP A 363 0.54 -14.22 -0.65
N PRO A 364 0.85 -15.15 -1.57
CA PRO A 364 -0.13 -15.66 -2.52
C PRO A 364 -1.36 -16.29 -1.88
N ALA A 365 -1.29 -16.75 -0.62
CA ALA A 365 -2.44 -17.29 0.11
C ALA A 365 -3.53 -16.23 0.35
N SER A 366 -3.14 -14.95 0.46
CA SER A 366 -4.07 -13.83 0.63
C SER A 366 -4.95 -13.56 -0.61
N VAL A 367 -4.62 -14.20 -1.75
CA VAL A 367 -5.40 -14.17 -2.99
C VAL A 367 -6.51 -15.21 -2.93
N THR A 368 -7.60 -14.83 -2.26
CA THR A 368 -8.80 -15.66 -2.12
C THR A 368 -9.46 -15.95 -3.46
N GLN A 369 -10.18 -17.06 -3.57
CA GLN A 369 -10.98 -17.37 -4.76
C GLN A 369 -12.03 -16.28 -5.02
N GLU A 370 -12.66 -15.74 -3.96
CA GLU A 370 -13.64 -14.67 -4.09
C GLU A 370 -13.06 -13.41 -4.75
N LEU A 371 -11.84 -12.99 -4.36
CA LEU A 371 -11.18 -11.85 -4.99
C LEU A 371 -10.89 -12.10 -6.48
N VAL A 372 -10.49 -13.33 -6.82
CA VAL A 372 -10.29 -13.75 -8.22
C VAL A 372 -11.61 -13.73 -8.98
N ASP A 373 -12.69 -14.28 -8.43
CA ASP A 373 -14.01 -14.33 -9.08
C ASP A 373 -14.60 -12.94 -9.30
N VAL A 374 -14.46 -12.03 -8.33
CA VAL A 374 -14.87 -10.62 -8.47
C VAL A 374 -14.12 -9.97 -9.62
N ARG A 375 -12.78 -10.01 -9.61
CA ARG A 375 -11.99 -9.37 -10.65
C ARG A 375 -12.22 -10.00 -12.02
N ARG A 376 -12.38 -11.32 -12.08
CA ARG A 376 -12.71 -12.06 -13.30
C ARG A 376 -14.06 -11.61 -13.88
N THR A 377 -15.08 -11.50 -13.04
CA THR A 377 -16.41 -11.02 -13.44
C THR A 377 -16.33 -9.62 -14.02
N LEU A 378 -15.60 -8.73 -13.35
CA LEU A 378 -15.43 -7.36 -13.82
C LEU A 378 -14.68 -7.29 -15.15
N TYR A 379 -13.63 -8.09 -15.33
CA TYR A 379 -12.82 -8.08 -16.54
C TYR A 379 -13.52 -8.74 -17.73
N ALA A 380 -14.46 -9.65 -17.49
CA ALA A 380 -15.23 -10.33 -18.53
C ALA A 380 -16.32 -9.47 -19.18
N GLN A 381 -16.60 -8.28 -18.64
CA GLN A 381 -17.59 -7.38 -19.21
C GLN A 381 -17.13 -6.82 -20.57
N PRO A 382 -17.94 -6.82 -21.63
CA PRO A 382 -17.60 -6.06 -22.82
C PRO A 382 -17.92 -4.56 -22.63
N PRO A 383 -17.10 -3.62 -23.15
CA PRO A 383 -15.82 -3.77 -23.85
C PRO A 383 -14.59 -3.58 -22.91
N PHE A 384 -14.53 -4.23 -21.74
CA PHE A 384 -13.51 -3.97 -20.72
C PHE A 384 -12.08 -4.22 -21.20
N ALA A 385 -11.82 -5.22 -22.07
CA ALA A 385 -10.49 -5.43 -22.63
C ALA A 385 -9.98 -4.23 -23.44
N GLU A 386 -10.86 -3.53 -24.15
CA GLU A 386 -10.54 -2.29 -24.87
C GLU A 386 -10.36 -1.11 -23.91
N SER A 387 -11.25 -1.00 -22.93
CA SER A 387 -11.10 -0.05 -21.83
C SER A 387 -9.75 -0.19 -21.12
N MET A 388 -9.32 -1.43 -20.84
CA MET A 388 -8.01 -1.74 -20.23
C MET A 388 -6.85 -1.18 -21.07
N ARG A 389 -6.90 -1.31 -22.40
CA ARG A 389 -5.86 -0.74 -23.29
C ARG A 389 -5.75 0.78 -23.13
N ASN A 390 -6.91 1.43 -23.03
CA ASN A 390 -7.01 2.87 -22.87
C ASN A 390 -6.46 3.34 -21.51
N ILE A 391 -6.85 2.69 -20.40
CA ILE A 391 -6.36 3.07 -19.06
C ILE A 391 -4.89 2.64 -18.80
N MET A 392 -4.35 1.70 -19.60
CA MET A 392 -2.94 1.33 -19.57
C MET A 392 -2.01 2.37 -20.22
N CYS A 393 -2.53 3.46 -20.81
CA CYS A 393 -1.72 4.49 -21.46
C CYS A 393 -0.66 5.09 -20.53
N LEU A 394 -0.91 5.18 -19.22
CA LEU A 394 0.04 5.65 -18.20
C LEU A 394 1.27 4.74 -18.00
N GLN A 395 1.28 3.57 -18.66
CA GLN A 395 2.45 2.69 -18.74
C GLN A 395 3.30 2.97 -19.99
N GLU A 396 2.84 3.76 -20.96
CA GLU A 396 3.65 4.25 -22.09
C GLU A 396 4.68 5.27 -21.61
N ALA A 397 5.87 5.30 -22.23
CA ALA A 397 6.97 6.15 -21.78
C ALA A 397 6.63 7.65 -21.78
N ASP A 398 6.18 8.17 -22.92
CA ASP A 398 5.91 9.60 -23.08
C ASP A 398 4.71 10.07 -22.27
N VAL A 399 3.69 9.21 -22.16
CA VAL A 399 2.49 9.45 -21.35
C VAL A 399 2.84 9.49 -19.88
N ARG A 400 3.60 8.49 -19.41
CA ARG A 400 4.02 8.45 -18.01
C ARG A 400 4.89 9.64 -17.66
N ALA A 401 5.88 9.96 -18.49
CA ALA A 401 6.86 11.01 -18.23
C ALA A 401 6.21 12.37 -17.92
N ARG A 402 5.22 12.78 -18.74
CA ARG A 402 4.50 14.05 -18.52
C ARG A 402 3.54 14.04 -17.33
N ASN A 403 3.14 12.87 -16.85
CA ASN A 403 2.24 12.73 -15.71
C ASN A 403 2.99 12.51 -14.38
N MET A 404 4.31 12.25 -14.40
CA MET A 404 5.09 11.93 -13.20
C MET A 404 4.87 12.98 -12.11
N ILE A 405 4.93 12.52 -10.87
CA ILE A 405 4.91 13.42 -9.71
C ILE A 405 6.27 14.12 -9.66
N THR A 406 6.26 15.45 -9.60
CA THR A 406 7.48 16.24 -9.46
C THR A 406 7.74 16.60 -8.01
N ASP A 407 8.99 16.97 -7.72
CA ASP A 407 9.38 17.43 -6.40
C ASP A 407 8.66 18.74 -6.02
N ASP A 408 8.46 19.63 -7.00
CA ASP A 408 7.74 20.89 -6.82
C ASP A 408 6.26 20.64 -6.48
N GLU A 409 5.62 19.65 -7.11
CA GLU A 409 4.25 19.27 -6.77
C GLU A 409 4.15 18.75 -5.33
N LEU A 410 5.10 17.92 -4.89
CA LEU A 410 5.14 17.43 -3.50
C LEU A 410 5.39 18.56 -2.50
N ALA A 411 6.31 19.46 -2.81
CA ALA A 411 6.65 20.60 -1.95
C ALA A 411 5.50 21.61 -1.81
N ALA A 412 4.60 21.67 -2.80
CA ALA A 412 3.44 22.57 -2.78
C ALA A 412 2.25 22.03 -1.97
N ILE A 413 2.20 20.73 -1.66
CA ILE A 413 1.11 20.12 -0.89
C ILE A 413 1.32 20.44 0.60
N THR A 414 0.51 21.34 1.13
CA THR A 414 0.59 21.76 2.55
C THR A 414 -0.29 20.92 3.47
N GLU A 415 -1.22 20.16 2.92
CA GLU A 415 -2.07 19.23 3.64
C GLU A 415 -1.21 18.17 4.34
N ALA A 416 -1.66 17.69 5.50
CA ALA A 416 -0.99 16.57 6.15
C ALA A 416 -1.03 15.35 5.23
N ALA A 417 0.11 14.67 5.08
CA ALA A 417 0.26 13.54 4.19
C ALA A 417 0.88 12.34 4.91
N LEU A 418 0.26 11.17 4.77
CA LEU A 418 0.80 9.90 5.22
C LEU A 418 1.19 9.06 4.01
N VAL A 419 2.47 8.79 3.83
CA VAL A 419 3.00 7.86 2.84
C VAL A 419 3.16 6.49 3.50
N VAL A 420 2.39 5.51 3.02
CA VAL A 420 2.49 4.11 3.44
C VAL A 420 3.18 3.32 2.34
N TRP A 421 4.25 2.62 2.69
CA TRP A 421 4.92 1.67 1.80
C TRP A 421 5.07 0.32 2.50
N THR A 422 5.48 -0.70 1.75
CA THR A 422 5.59 -2.06 2.28
C THR A 422 6.96 -2.69 2.03
N SER A 423 7.28 -3.75 2.78
CA SER A 423 8.56 -4.45 2.68
C SER A 423 8.74 -5.23 1.38
N ASP A 424 7.65 -5.71 0.79
CA ASP A 424 7.67 -6.67 -0.33
C ASP A 424 6.96 -6.11 -1.58
N ASP A 425 6.88 -4.78 -1.72
CA ASP A 425 6.23 -4.14 -2.87
C ASP A 425 6.98 -4.50 -4.19
N PRO A 426 6.31 -5.16 -5.15
CA PRO A 426 6.90 -5.56 -6.43
C PRO A 426 7.14 -4.39 -7.40
N SER A 427 6.57 -3.22 -7.13
CA SER A 427 6.58 -2.05 -8.00
C SER A 427 7.72 -1.07 -7.70
N GLY A 428 8.30 -1.14 -6.50
CA GLY A 428 9.46 -0.34 -6.12
C GLY A 428 9.79 -0.41 -4.62
N PRO A 429 11.04 -0.08 -4.24
CA PRO A 429 11.49 -0.18 -2.86
C PRO A 429 10.90 0.94 -1.98
N ALA A 430 10.76 0.67 -0.68
CA ALA A 430 10.29 1.61 0.34
C ALA A 430 11.03 2.96 0.39
N ALA A 431 12.31 2.97 -0.03
CA ALA A 431 13.09 4.20 -0.16
C ALA A 431 12.46 5.23 -1.13
N VAL A 432 11.63 4.81 -2.08
CA VAL A 432 10.86 5.72 -2.94
C VAL A 432 9.81 6.47 -2.11
N GLY A 433 9.01 5.75 -1.31
CA GLY A 433 8.02 6.35 -0.44
C GLY A 433 8.63 7.24 0.64
N LEU A 434 9.78 6.85 1.21
CA LEU A 434 10.49 7.68 2.19
C LEU A 434 10.90 9.03 1.59
N ARG A 435 11.53 9.02 0.40
CA ARG A 435 11.90 10.27 -0.30
C ARG A 435 10.70 11.13 -0.67
N MET A 436 9.56 10.50 -0.94
CA MET A 436 8.32 11.23 -1.21
C MET A 436 7.82 11.94 0.04
N ALA A 437 7.83 11.26 1.20
CA ALA A 437 7.45 11.85 2.47
C ALA A 437 8.39 13.00 2.89
N GLU A 438 9.69 12.88 2.64
CA GLU A 438 10.68 13.94 2.92
C GLU A 438 10.44 15.23 2.11
N LYS A 439 9.83 15.13 0.93
CA LYS A 439 9.52 16.27 0.05
C LYS A 439 8.18 16.93 0.37
N LEU A 440 7.32 16.24 1.12
CA LEU A 440 6.04 16.76 1.59
C LEU A 440 6.28 17.58 2.87
N PRO A 441 5.93 18.88 2.92
CA PRO A 441 6.12 19.74 4.10
C PRO A 441 5.58 19.15 5.40
N ASN A 442 4.43 18.47 5.33
CA ASN A 442 3.77 17.80 6.44
C ASN A 442 3.67 16.28 6.19
N GLY A 443 4.71 15.72 5.55
CA GLY A 443 4.83 14.31 5.20
C GLY A 443 5.23 13.42 6.37
N ARG A 444 4.55 12.28 6.50
CA ARG A 444 4.92 11.18 7.39
C ARG A 444 5.12 9.92 6.58
N PHE A 445 6.10 9.11 6.95
CA PHE A 445 6.36 7.82 6.32
C PHE A 445 6.08 6.68 7.31
N GLU A 446 5.37 5.65 6.86
CA GLU A 446 5.16 4.41 7.61
C GLU A 446 5.45 3.21 6.72
N LEU A 447 6.23 2.26 7.24
CA LEU A 447 6.49 0.97 6.61
C LEU A 447 5.56 -0.09 7.19
N VAL A 448 4.86 -0.83 6.33
CA VAL A 448 4.07 -2.00 6.70
C VAL A 448 4.83 -3.26 6.28
N GLU A 449 5.33 -4.00 7.26
CA GLU A 449 6.10 -5.23 7.03
C GLU A 449 5.19 -6.42 6.68
N GLY A 450 5.74 -7.34 5.87
CA GLY A 450 5.07 -8.57 5.45
C GLY A 450 3.83 -8.32 4.60
N ALA A 451 3.87 -7.31 3.73
CA ALA A 451 2.84 -6.99 2.75
C ALA A 451 3.49 -6.62 1.42
N GLY A 452 2.81 -6.94 0.31
CA GLY A 452 3.16 -6.54 -1.03
C GLY A 452 2.59 -5.16 -1.34
N HIS A 453 2.11 -4.97 -2.56
CA HIS A 453 1.53 -3.70 -3.01
C HIS A 453 0.24 -3.32 -2.27
N TRP A 454 -0.47 -4.27 -1.66
CA TRP A 454 -1.79 -4.06 -1.02
C TRP A 454 -1.77 -4.27 0.51
N PRO A 455 -1.11 -3.40 1.29
CA PRO A 455 -1.13 -3.49 2.75
C PRO A 455 -2.55 -3.31 3.32
N GLN A 456 -3.42 -2.57 2.62
CA GLN A 456 -4.84 -2.43 2.99
C GLN A 456 -5.60 -3.75 2.94
N TRP A 457 -5.11 -4.75 2.20
CA TRP A 457 -5.68 -6.08 2.08
C TRP A 457 -4.98 -7.09 3.01
N GLU A 458 -3.66 -7.23 2.89
CA GLU A 458 -2.85 -8.25 3.59
C GLU A 458 -2.64 -7.92 5.07
N ARG A 459 -2.50 -6.63 5.40
CA ARG A 459 -2.27 -6.13 6.77
C ARG A 459 -3.34 -5.12 7.17
N HIS A 460 -4.59 -5.40 6.79
CA HIS A 460 -5.72 -4.49 6.95
C HIS A 460 -5.90 -3.95 8.37
N ARG A 461 -5.71 -4.75 9.43
CA ARG A 461 -5.79 -4.26 10.83
C ARG A 461 -4.76 -3.16 11.10
N ARG A 462 -3.48 -3.42 10.78
CA ARG A 462 -2.38 -2.45 10.95
C ARG A 462 -2.57 -1.23 10.05
N PHE A 463 -2.98 -1.44 8.80
CA PHE A 463 -3.27 -0.35 7.87
C PHE A 463 -4.41 0.54 8.38
N ASN A 464 -5.51 -0.05 8.84
CA ASN A 464 -6.66 0.68 9.40
C ASN A 464 -6.26 1.50 10.62
N GLU A 465 -5.49 0.93 11.56
CA GLU A 465 -4.96 1.66 12.71
C GLU A 465 -4.12 2.87 12.29
N LEU A 466 -3.18 2.68 11.35
CA LEU A 466 -2.34 3.77 10.85
C LEU A 466 -3.18 4.90 10.25
N VAL A 467 -4.13 4.55 9.38
CA VAL A 467 -5.00 5.52 8.70
C VAL A 467 -5.90 6.24 9.70
N LEU A 468 -6.57 5.52 10.59
CA LEU A 468 -7.44 6.13 11.60
C LEU A 468 -6.67 7.04 12.55
N ASN A 469 -5.50 6.61 13.03
CA ASN A 469 -4.67 7.45 13.89
C ASN A 469 -4.21 8.72 13.18
N PHE A 470 -3.84 8.62 11.90
CA PHE A 470 -3.39 9.77 11.13
C PHE A 470 -4.53 10.75 10.80
N LEU A 471 -5.67 10.22 10.34
CA LEU A 471 -6.80 11.06 9.95
C LEU A 471 -7.50 11.72 11.16
N GLY A 472 -7.30 11.19 12.38
CA GLY A 472 -7.98 11.65 13.61
C GLY A 472 -7.17 12.65 14.43
N GLN A 473 -5.96 12.96 13.95
CA GLN A 473 -5.19 14.14 14.36
C GLN A 473 -5.77 15.37 13.69
#